data_AF-A0A318ALV8-F1
#
_entry.id   AF-A0A318ALV8-F1
#
_cell.length_a   1.000
_cell.length_b   1.000
_cell.length_c   1.000
_cell.angle_alpha   90.00
_cell.angle_beta   90.00
_cell.angle_gamma   90.00
#
_symmetry.space_group_name_H-M   'P 1'
#
loop_
_entity.id
_entity.type
_entity.pdbx_description
1 polymer ?
#
loop_
_entity_poly.entity_id
_entity_poly.type
_entity_poly.pdbx_seq_one_letter_code
_entity_poly.pdbx_strand_id
1 'polypeptide(L)' 'MSPDTSRWRSAEAYGYVDNLSGADLAWEYLRRNPDYQNDFETASRAHDAERLDARWGLRFPRRSIA' A
#
# COMPACT_ATOMS: atom_id res chain seq x y z
N MET A 1 2.66 12.56 -1.08
CA MET A 1 2.39 13.23 0.22
C MET A 1 3.42 12.72 1.22
N SER A 2 4.22 13.59 1.84
CA SER A 2 5.06 13.15 2.96
C SER A 2 4.18 12.95 4.20
N PRO A 3 4.26 11.81 4.89
CA PRO A 3 3.50 11.60 6.12
C PRO A 3 4.01 12.54 7.22
N ASP A 4 3.11 13.00 8.09
CA ASP A 4 3.50 13.70 9.32
C ASP A 4 4.21 12.70 10.24
N THR A 5 5.50 12.91 10.46
CA THR A 5 6.34 12.06 11.31
C THR A 5 6.57 12.65 12.70
N SER A 6 5.94 13.77 13.06
CA SER A 6 6.15 14.45 14.35
C SER A 6 5.88 13.54 15.56
N ARG A 7 5.01 12.54 15.40
CA ARG A 7 4.59 11.59 16.43
C ARG A 7 5.32 10.25 16.40
N TRP A 8 6.45 10.14 15.71
CA TRP A 8 7.11 8.84 15.50
C TRP A 8 7.51 8.09 16.80
N ARG A 9 7.63 8.78 17.94
CA ARG A 9 7.89 8.19 19.27
C ARG A 9 6.65 7.93 20.13
N SER A 10 5.45 8.32 19.67
CA SER A 10 4.22 8.11 20.42
C SER A 10 3.78 6.67 20.27
N ALA A 11 3.81 5.90 21.36
CA ALA A 11 3.29 4.53 21.38
C ALA A 11 1.80 4.48 21.00
N GLU A 12 0.99 5.42 21.52
CA GLU A 12 -0.44 5.52 21.19
C GLU A 12 -0.69 5.72 19.68
N ALA A 13 0.18 6.48 19.00
CA ALA A 13 0.06 6.69 17.55
C ALA A 13 0.23 5.40 16.73
N TYR A 14 0.84 4.35 17.31
CA TYR A 14 1.08 3.06 16.66
C TYR A 14 0.42 1.87 17.38
N GLY A 15 -0.43 2.09 18.38
CA GLY A 15 -1.12 1.00 19.10
C GLY A 15 -2.01 0.13 18.21
N TYR A 16 -2.37 0.61 17.02
CA TYR A 16 -3.07 -0.20 16.01
C TYR A 16 -2.21 -1.33 15.44
N VAL A 17 -0.88 -1.16 15.41
CA VAL A 17 0.07 -2.12 14.82
C VAL A 17 0.00 -3.47 15.52
N ASP A 18 -0.20 -3.47 16.84
CA ASP A 18 -0.32 -4.69 17.65
C ASP A 18 -1.55 -5.54 17.30
N ASN A 19 -2.54 -4.94 16.61
CA ASN A 19 -3.78 -5.60 16.20
C ASN A 19 -3.80 -5.96 14.71
N LEU A 20 -2.71 -5.70 13.97
CA LEU A 20 -2.64 -6.03 12.54
C LEU A 20 -2.39 -7.52 12.35
N SER A 21 -3.03 -8.11 11.34
CA SER A 21 -2.58 -9.40 10.82
C SER A 21 -1.21 -9.24 10.13
N GLY A 22 -0.52 -10.36 9.89
CA GLY A 22 0.72 -10.33 9.12
C GLY A 22 0.55 -9.72 7.72
N ALA A 23 -0.62 -9.95 7.09
CA ALA A 23 -0.94 -9.36 5.79
C ALA A 23 -1.17 -7.85 5.89
N ASP A 24 -1.88 -7.38 6.91
CA ASP A 24 -2.11 -5.94 7.09
C ASP A 24 -0.81 -5.19 7.43
N LEU A 25 0.06 -5.81 8.24
CA LEU A 25 1.38 -5.25 8.51
C LEU A 25 2.22 -5.17 7.23
N ALA A 26 2.27 -6.24 6.44
CA ALA A 26 2.98 -6.23 5.15
C ALA A 26 2.44 -5.14 4.20
N TRP A 27 1.13 -4.93 4.20
CA TRP A 27 0.49 -3.86 3.43
C TRP A 27 0.92 -2.46 3.88
N GLU A 28 1.08 -2.22 5.19
CA GLU A 28 1.60 -0.95 5.71
C GLU A 28 2.99 -0.61 5.19
N TYR A 29 3.88 -1.60 5.07
CA TYR A 29 5.20 -1.42 4.46
C TYR A 29 5.10 -1.14 2.96
N LEU A 30 4.29 -1.93 2.24
CA LEU A 30 4.15 -1.81 0.80
C LEU A 30 3.60 -0.43 0.39
N ARG A 31 2.51 0.02 1.01
CA ARG A 31 1.88 1.30 0.68
C ARG A 31 2.75 2.53 1.00
N ARG A 32 3.77 2.37 1.85
CA ARG A 32 4.75 3.41 2.21
C ARG A 32 6.01 3.37 1.34
N ASN A 33 6.18 2.36 0.49
CA ASN A 33 7.30 2.27 -0.43
C ASN A 33 7.12 3.30 -1.58
N PRO A 34 8.09 4.21 -1.82
CA PRO A 34 7.96 5.24 -2.84
C PRO A 34 7.87 4.67 -4.27
N ASP A 35 8.56 3.56 -4.55
CA ASP A 35 8.49 2.90 -5.84
C ASP A 35 7.10 2.31 -6.09
N TYR A 36 6.51 1.73 -5.04
CA TYR A 36 5.15 1.21 -5.10
C TYR A 36 4.13 2.33 -5.35
N GLN A 37 4.29 3.47 -4.65
CA GLN A 37 3.41 4.63 -4.85
C GLN A 37 3.47 5.14 -6.29
N ASN A 38 4.68 5.28 -6.85
CA ASN A 38 4.87 5.71 -8.23
C ASN A 38 4.29 4.72 -9.25
N ASP A 39 4.50 3.42 -9.04
CA ASP A 39 3.92 2.40 -9.90
C ASP A 39 2.41 2.35 -9.79
N PHE A 40 1.85 2.48 -8.59
CA PHE A 40 0.41 2.50 -8.37
C PHE A 40 -0.24 3.71 -9.07
N GLU A 41 0.35 4.90 -8.95
CA GLU A 41 -0.13 6.08 -9.68
C GLU A 41 -0.08 5.88 -11.20
N THR A 42 1.01 5.30 -11.70
CA THR A 42 1.20 5.02 -13.14
C THR A 42 0.17 4.00 -13.64
N ALA A 43 0.05 2.88 -12.95
CA ALA A 43 -0.89 1.80 -13.23
C ALA A 43 -2.35 2.29 -13.18
N SER A 44 -2.69 3.11 -12.18
CA SER A 44 -4.03 3.67 -12.04
C SER A 44 -4.38 4.62 -13.18
N ARG A 45 -3.43 5.43 -13.67
CA ARG A 45 -3.67 6.30 -14.84
C ARG A 45 -3.81 5.49 -16.13
N ALA A 46 -3.03 4.43 -16.29
CA ALA A 46 -3.03 3.57 -17.47
C ALA A 46 -4.13 2.48 -17.45
N HIS A 47 -4.84 2.30 -16.33
CA HIS A 47 -5.73 1.15 -16.10
C HIS A 47 -5.02 -0.21 -16.26
N ASP A 48 -3.73 -0.26 -15.93
CA ASP A 48 -2.87 -1.42 -16.09
C ASP A 48 -2.54 -2.05 -14.72
N ALA A 49 -3.49 -2.84 -14.21
CA ALA A 49 -3.31 -3.57 -12.96
C ALA A 49 -2.28 -4.72 -13.06
N GLU A 50 -2.00 -5.22 -14.27
CA GLU A 50 -1.08 -6.34 -14.51
C GLU A 50 0.36 -5.94 -14.18
N ARG A 51 0.71 -4.67 -14.39
CA ARG A 51 1.98 -4.09 -13.93
C ARG A 51 2.21 -4.22 -12.42
N LEU A 52 1.15 -4.13 -11.61
CA LEU A 52 1.26 -4.25 -10.15
C LEU A 52 1.44 -5.72 -9.72
N ASP A 53 0.82 -6.67 -10.42
CA ASP A 53 1.02 -8.10 -10.19
C ASP A 53 2.46 -8.51 -10.48
N ALA A 54 3.01 -8.10 -11.64
CA ALA A 54 4.33 -8.53 -12.09
C ALA A 54 5.48 -8.10 -11.15
N ARG A 55 5.40 -6.89 -10.58
CA ARG A 55 6.47 -6.35 -9.72
C ARG A 55 6.20 -6.54 -8.22
N TRP A 56 4.95 -6.44 -7.80
CA TRP A 56 4.57 -6.41 -6.38
C TRP A 56 3.77 -7.64 -5.93
N GLY A 57 3.45 -8.56 -6.84
CA GLY A 57 2.65 -9.76 -6.56
C GLY A 57 1.21 -9.46 -6.15
N LEU A 58 0.72 -8.25 -6.44
CA LEU A 58 -0.63 -7.83 -6.07
C LEU A 58 -1.64 -8.23 -7.13
N ARG A 59 -2.56 -9.12 -6.74
CA ARG A 59 -3.73 -9.46 -7.54
C ARG A 59 -4.96 -8.72 -7.05
N PHE A 60 -5.43 -7.78 -7.86
CA PHE A 60 -6.73 -7.16 -7.64
C PHE A 60 -7.81 -7.99 -8.32
N PRO A 61 -8.99 -8.17 -7.67
CA PRO A 61 -10.14 -8.72 -8.36
C PRO A 61 -10.40 -7.89 -9.63
N ARG A 62 -10.47 -8.53 -10.80
CA ARG A 62 -10.89 -7.84 -12.03
C ARG A 62 -12.23 -7.18 -11.72
N ARG A 63 -12.33 -5.86 -11.92
CA ARG A 63 -13.59 -5.14 -11.77
C ARG A 63 -14.57 -5.78 -12.75
N SER A 64 -15.59 -6.46 -12.24
CA SER A 64 -16.64 -7.02 -13.09
C SER A 64 -17.20 -5.89 -13.95
N ILE A 65 -17.11 -6.03 -15.26
CA ILE A 65 -17.82 -5.14 -16.17
C ILE A 65 -19.29 -5.50 -16.02
N ALA A 66 -20.06 -4.57 -15.49
CA ALA A 66 -21.52 -4.59 -15.49
C ALA A 66 -21.98 -3.48 -16.44
#